data_AF-A0A832FIB9-F1
#
_entry.id   AF-A0A832FIB9-F1
#
_cell.length_a   1.000
_cell.length_b   1.000
_cell.length_c   1.000
_cell.angle_alpha   90.00
_cell.angle_beta   90.00
_cell.angle_gamma   90.00
#
_symmetry.space_group_name_H-M   'P 1'
#
loop_
_entity.id
_entity.type
_entity.pdbx_description
1 polymer ?
#
loop_
_entity_poly.entity_id
_entity_poly.type
_entity_poly.pdbx_seq_one_letter_code
_entity_poly.pdbx_strand_id
1 'polypeptide(L)'
;MKGGYVNRILFVNLSDGTIRTEPVDPAVAEKYIGGKGYALYVFYRRYLKEYIAKGISPRDIDPLGPENVLFLGTGPVTGIAGAPAPGRYHAMALRSPLTGSVGSANSGGEFGPYLKFAGYD
;
A
#
# COMPACT_ATOMS: atom_id res chain seq x y z
N MET A 1 -12.83 -0.07 14.97
CA MET A 1 -12.67 0.60 13.66
C MET A 1 -14.05 0.93 13.10
N LYS A 2 -14.36 2.20 12.83
CA LYS A 2 -15.66 2.59 12.26
C LYS A 2 -15.65 2.25 10.77
N GLY A 3 -16.61 1.44 10.31
CA GLY A 3 -16.70 1.02 8.90
C GLY A 3 -15.57 0.11 8.40
N GLY A 4 -14.76 -0.48 9.31
CA GLY A 4 -13.67 -1.39 8.93
C GLY A 4 -12.32 -0.73 8.64
N TYR A 5 -12.25 0.60 8.63
CA TYR A 5 -11.03 1.36 8.32
C TYR A 5 -10.33 1.90 9.56
N VAL A 6 -9.01 2.01 9.49
CA VAL A 6 -8.19 2.81 10.40
C VAL A 6 -7.95 4.22 9.86
N ASN A 7 -7.92 4.36 8.53
CA ASN A 7 -7.65 5.57 7.75
C ASN A 7 -6.27 6.17 8.00
N ARG A 8 -5.22 5.35 8.13
CA ARG A 8 -3.84 5.81 8.33
C ARG A 8 -2.87 4.93 7.56
N ILE A 9 -1.94 5.54 6.83
CA ILE A 9 -0.84 4.83 6.14
C ILE A 9 0.48 5.23 6.79
N LEU A 10 1.31 4.24 7.12
CA LEU A 10 2.68 4.45 7.58
C LEU A 10 3.63 4.52 6.38
N PHE A 11 4.35 5.63 6.25
CA PHE A 11 5.41 5.80 5.26
C PHE A 11 6.76 5.65 5.95
N VAL A 12 7.57 4.76 5.42
CA VAL A 12 8.93 4.48 5.90
C VAL A 12 9.88 4.67 4.72
N ASN A 13 10.84 5.57 4.87
CA ASN A 13 11.96 5.69 3.93
C ASN A 13 13.16 4.92 4.50
N LEU A 14 13.57 3.86 3.81
CA LEU A 14 14.68 3.00 4.27
C LEU A 14 16.05 3.65 4.01
N SER A 15 16.14 4.63 3.12
CA SER A 15 17.41 5.30 2.78
C SER A 15 17.86 6.28 3.86
N ASP A 16 16.93 6.99 4.51
CA ASP A 16 17.22 7.99 5.53
C ASP A 16 16.61 7.68 6.91
N GLY A 17 15.84 6.59 7.03
CA GLY A 17 15.20 6.16 8.26
C GLY A 17 13.99 7.00 8.68
N THR A 18 13.50 7.91 7.83
CA THR A 18 12.34 8.74 8.19
C THR A 18 11.05 7.92 8.23
N ILE A 19 10.27 8.15 9.28
CA ILE A 19 8.99 7.48 9.52
C ILE A 19 7.93 8.55 9.76
N ARG A 20 6.82 8.46 9.05
CA ARG A 20 5.70 9.38 9.22
C ARG A 20 4.38 8.70 8.89
N THR A 21 3.33 9.11 9.56
CA THR A 21 1.97 8.60 9.32
C THR A 21 1.15 9.67 8.63
N GLU A 22 0.41 9.31 7.60
CA GLU A 22 -0.55 10.20 6.96
C GLU A 22 -1.97 9.64 7.10
N PRO A 23 -2.98 10.52 7.27
CA PRO A 23 -4.38 10.10 7.21
C PRO A 23 -4.78 9.74 5.78
N VAL A 24 -5.73 8.82 5.65
CA VAL A 24 -6.40 8.54 4.37
C VAL A 24 -7.64 9.42 4.28
N ASP A 25 -7.76 10.16 3.19
CA ASP A 25 -8.96 10.94 2.87
C ASP A 25 -10.17 9.99 2.73
N PRO A 26 -11.31 10.25 3.41
CA PRO A 26 -12.51 9.44 3.29
C PRO A 26 -12.96 9.17 1.84
N ALA A 27 -12.80 10.15 0.93
CA ALA A 27 -13.15 9.97 -0.49
C ALA A 27 -12.20 8.99 -1.20
N VAL A 28 -10.94 8.90 -0.75
CA VAL A 28 -9.99 7.89 -1.22
C VAL A 28 -10.37 6.53 -0.64
N ALA A 29 -10.75 6.48 0.64
CA ALA A 29 -11.19 5.25 1.28
C ALA A 29 -12.41 4.64 0.57
N GLU A 30 -13.41 5.47 0.26
CA GLU A 30 -14.61 5.06 -0.47
C GLU A 30 -14.29 4.61 -1.90
N LYS A 31 -13.48 5.37 -2.62
CA LYS A 31 -13.18 5.10 -4.03
C LYS A 31 -12.27 3.90 -4.26
N TYR A 32 -11.30 3.70 -3.36
CA TYR A 32 -10.24 2.69 -3.55
C TYR A 32 -10.33 1.51 -2.59
N ILE A 33 -11.23 1.54 -1.60
CA ILE A 33 -11.61 0.45 -0.68
C ILE A 33 -10.49 -0.05 0.24
N GLY A 34 -9.22 -0.01 -0.12
CA GLY A 34 -8.10 -0.54 0.69
C GLY A 34 -7.18 -1.44 -0.11
N GLY A 35 -6.22 -2.07 0.57
CA GLY A 35 -5.33 -3.10 0.04
C GLY A 35 -4.66 -2.67 -1.27
N LYS A 36 -4.95 -3.41 -2.35
CA LYS A 36 -4.45 -3.10 -3.70
C LYS A 36 -4.87 -1.71 -4.18
N GLY A 37 -6.07 -1.26 -3.87
CA GLY A 37 -6.56 0.05 -4.31
C GLY A 37 -5.79 1.21 -3.67
N TYR A 38 -5.47 1.11 -2.38
CA TYR A 38 -4.62 2.10 -1.69
C TYR A 38 -3.20 2.11 -2.26
N ALA A 39 -2.62 0.92 -2.49
CA ALA A 39 -1.31 0.82 -3.13
C ALA A 39 -1.29 1.55 -4.48
N LEU A 40 -2.26 1.28 -5.36
CA LEU A 40 -2.35 1.93 -6.67
C LEU A 40 -2.57 3.44 -6.57
N TYR A 41 -3.39 3.89 -5.63
CA TYR A 41 -3.57 5.32 -5.36
C TYR A 41 -2.24 5.98 -4.97
N VAL A 42 -1.52 5.39 -4.00
CA VAL A 42 -0.23 5.91 -3.51
C VAL A 42 0.82 5.89 -4.63
N PHE A 43 0.99 4.76 -5.32
CA PHE A 43 1.91 4.59 -6.44
C PHE A 43 1.70 5.66 -7.51
N TYR A 44 0.47 5.86 -7.95
CA TYR A 44 0.18 6.83 -8.99
C TYR A 44 0.28 8.27 -8.50
N ARG A 45 -0.40 8.60 -7.40
CA ARG A 45 -0.57 10.00 -6.96
C ARG A 45 0.69 10.59 -6.35
N ARG A 46 1.46 9.78 -5.62
CA ARG A 46 2.66 10.24 -4.92
C ARG A 46 3.90 10.02 -5.75
N TYR A 47 4.16 8.78 -6.15
CA TYR A 47 5.46 8.41 -6.71
C TYR A 47 5.53 8.64 -8.22
N LEU A 48 4.66 8.04 -9.03
CA LEU A 48 4.75 8.17 -10.49
C LEU A 48 4.61 9.61 -10.96
N LYS A 49 3.67 10.38 -10.38
CA LYS A 49 3.54 11.80 -10.73
C LYS A 49 4.80 12.61 -10.42
N GLU A 50 5.42 12.38 -9.26
CA GLU A 50 6.66 13.05 -8.87
C GLU A 50 7.84 12.62 -9.75
N TYR A 51 7.98 11.32 -10.03
CA TYR A 51 9.03 10.78 -10.89
C TYR A 51 8.93 11.32 -12.32
N ILE A 52 7.71 11.34 -12.90
CA ILE A 52 7.47 11.92 -14.22
C ILE A 52 7.82 13.40 -14.25
N ALA A 53 7.46 14.16 -13.20
CA ALA A 53 7.83 15.57 -13.10
C ALA A 53 9.35 15.79 -13.00
N LYS A 54 10.11 14.81 -12.50
CA LYS A 54 11.58 14.78 -12.46
C LYS A 54 12.22 14.18 -13.72
N GLY A 55 11.42 13.85 -14.75
CA GLY A 55 11.90 13.27 -16.00
C GLY A 55 12.19 11.77 -15.94
N ILE A 56 11.76 11.06 -14.90
CA ILE A 56 11.93 9.62 -14.75
C ILE A 56 10.66 8.94 -15.28
N SER A 57 10.77 8.20 -16.39
CA SER A 57 9.66 7.41 -16.92
C SER A 57 9.35 6.24 -16.01
N PRO A 58 8.09 5.75 -15.93
CA PRO A 58 7.79 4.48 -15.27
C PRO A 58 8.64 3.30 -15.77
N ARG A 59 9.14 3.38 -17.02
CA ARG A 59 9.99 2.37 -17.65
C ARG A 59 11.46 2.46 -17.23
N ASP A 60 11.87 3.53 -16.56
CA ASP A 60 13.25 3.76 -16.13
C ASP A 60 13.48 3.40 -14.65
N ILE A 61 12.40 3.17 -13.89
CA ILE A 61 12.43 2.75 -12.48
C ILE A 61 13.07 1.37 -12.36
N ASP A 62 14.27 1.23 -11.81
CA ASP A 62 14.85 -0.07 -11.49
C ASP A 62 13.94 -0.81 -10.49
N PRO A 63 13.39 -1.99 -10.84
CA PRO A 63 12.54 -2.75 -9.92
C PRO A 63 13.26 -3.25 -8.66
N LEU A 64 14.59 -3.23 -8.62
CA LEU A 64 15.39 -3.55 -7.44
C LEU A 64 16.09 -2.32 -6.86
N GLY A 65 15.84 -1.13 -7.42
CA GLY A 65 16.42 0.13 -7.00
C GLY A 65 15.63 0.84 -5.88
N PRO A 66 16.23 1.87 -5.25
CA PRO A 66 15.66 2.62 -4.13
C PRO A 66 14.41 3.43 -4.48
N GLU A 67 14.14 3.68 -5.76
CA GLU A 67 12.95 4.34 -6.27
C GLU A 67 11.71 3.41 -6.37
N ASN A 68 11.92 2.09 -6.29
CA ASN A 68 10.80 1.17 -6.29
C ASN A 68 10.12 1.19 -4.91
N VAL A 69 8.80 1.13 -4.90
CA VAL A 69 8.00 1.24 -3.67
C VAL A 69 7.29 -0.06 -3.39
N LEU A 70 7.52 -0.60 -2.20
CA LEU A 70 6.75 -1.71 -1.65
C LEU A 70 5.60 -1.16 -0.80
N PHE A 71 4.40 -1.72 -0.97
CA PHE A 71 3.22 -1.38 -0.19
C PHE A 71 2.59 -2.66 0.38
N LEU A 72 2.39 -2.67 1.70
CA LEU A 72 1.67 -3.73 2.40
C LEU A 72 0.34 -3.15 2.87
N GLY A 73 -0.76 -3.63 2.29
CA GLY A 73 -2.07 -3.01 2.46
C GLY A 73 -3.14 -3.98 2.91
N THR A 74 -3.96 -3.56 3.86
CA THR A 74 -5.12 -4.28 4.38
C THR A 74 -6.42 -3.79 3.77
N GLY A 75 -7.46 -4.63 3.78
CA GLY A 75 -8.81 -4.27 3.37
C GLY A 75 -9.70 -3.92 4.57
N PRO A 76 -10.93 -3.45 4.33
CA PRO A 76 -11.85 -3.05 5.40
C PRO A 76 -12.36 -4.25 6.22
N VAL A 77 -12.30 -5.46 5.65
CA VAL A 77 -12.69 -6.71 6.31
C VAL A 77 -11.51 -7.38 7.02
N THR A 78 -10.27 -6.92 6.79
CA THR A 78 -9.09 -7.51 7.43
C THR A 78 -9.21 -7.38 8.96
N GLY A 79 -8.93 -8.45 9.69
CA GLY A 79 -8.99 -8.47 11.16
C GLY A 79 -10.40 -8.33 11.78
N ILE A 80 -11.48 -8.34 11.00
CA ILE A 80 -12.85 -8.26 11.53
C ILE A 80 -13.29 -9.64 12.05
N ALA A 81 -13.57 -9.71 13.35
CA ALA A 81 -14.09 -10.93 13.98
C ALA A 81 -15.44 -11.34 13.38
N GLY A 82 -15.62 -12.65 13.14
CA GLY A 82 -16.84 -13.21 12.55
C GLY A 82 -16.94 -13.10 11.02
N ALA A 83 -16.09 -12.30 10.37
CA ALA A 83 -15.99 -12.32 8.91
C ALA A 83 -15.25 -13.59 8.44
N PRO A 84 -15.65 -14.21 7.31
CA PRO A 84 -14.98 -15.39 6.79
C PRO A 84 -13.59 -15.03 6.24
N ALA A 85 -12.56 -15.75 6.69
CA ALA A 85 -11.16 -15.59 6.27
C ALA A 85 -10.61 -14.13 6.28
N PRO A 86 -10.70 -13.40 7.41
CA PRO A 86 -10.36 -11.97 7.49
C PRO A 86 -8.84 -11.71 7.59
N GLY A 87 -7.99 -12.70 7.33
CA GLY A 87 -6.53 -12.59 7.48
C GLY A 87 -5.79 -12.01 6.28
N ARG A 88 -6.50 -11.61 5.22
CA ARG A 88 -5.89 -11.27 3.92
C ARG A 88 -5.31 -9.86 3.91
N TYR A 89 -4.13 -9.71 3.28
CA TYR A 89 -3.51 -8.44 2.92
C TYR A 89 -2.83 -8.54 1.54
N HIS A 90 -2.56 -7.39 0.94
CA HIS A 90 -1.86 -7.28 -0.34
C HIS A 90 -0.43 -6.81 -0.15
N ALA A 91 0.50 -7.46 -0.85
CA ALA A 91 1.85 -6.96 -1.05
C ALA A 91 1.96 -6.49 -2.50
N MET A 92 2.26 -5.21 -2.68
CA MET A 92 2.25 -4.53 -3.97
C MET A 92 3.60 -3.89 -4.20
N ALA A 93 4.10 -3.90 -5.43
CA ALA A 93 5.32 -3.20 -5.81
C ALA A 93 5.01 -2.25 -6.96
N LEU A 94 5.59 -1.05 -6.94
CA LEU A 94 5.40 -0.07 -8.01
C LEU A 94 5.85 -0.65 -9.37
N ARG A 95 6.97 -1.37 -9.37
CA ARG A 95 7.45 -2.15 -10.52
C ARG A 95 7.91 -3.55 -10.11
N SER A 96 7.47 -4.55 -10.85
CA SER A 96 7.84 -5.96 -10.69
C SER A 96 9.17 -6.23 -11.40
N PRO A 97 10.13 -6.92 -10.77
CA PRO A 97 11.37 -7.32 -11.43
C PRO A 97 11.15 -8.39 -12.51
N LEU A 98 10.10 -9.21 -12.37
CA LEU A 98 9.80 -10.26 -13.33
C LEU A 98 9.13 -9.74 -14.60
N THR A 99 8.20 -8.79 -14.46
CA THR A 99 7.31 -8.38 -15.56
C THR A 99 7.49 -6.93 -16.00
N GLY A 100 8.24 -6.12 -15.24
CA GLY A 100 8.38 -4.68 -15.48
C GLY A 100 7.08 -3.87 -15.33
N SER A 101 5.97 -4.51 -14.96
CA SER A 101 4.65 -3.90 -14.71
C SER A 101 4.41 -3.73 -13.20
N VAL A 102 3.25 -3.23 -12.77
CA VAL A 102 2.91 -3.17 -11.33
C VAL A 102 2.92 -4.59 -10.72
N GLY A 103 3.61 -4.74 -9.59
CA GLY A 103 3.66 -6.01 -8.85
C GLY A 103 2.45 -6.16 -7.95
N SER A 104 1.84 -7.34 -7.94
CA SER A 104 0.67 -7.65 -7.11
C SER A 104 0.75 -9.07 -6.56
N ALA A 105 0.78 -9.18 -5.24
CA ALA A 105 0.65 -10.42 -4.50
C ALA A 105 -0.43 -10.29 -3.42
N ASN A 106 -0.93 -11.44 -2.95
CA ASN A 106 -1.86 -11.53 -1.83
C ASN A 106 -1.35 -12.60 -0.88
N SER A 107 -1.46 -12.35 0.42
CA SER A 107 -1.12 -13.31 1.46
C SER A 107 -2.20 -13.32 2.55
N GLY A 108 -2.23 -14.40 3.31
CA GLY A 108 -3.14 -14.58 4.45
C GLY A 108 -2.38 -14.65 5.77
N GLY A 109 -3.00 -15.30 6.76
CA GLY A 109 -2.43 -15.44 8.10
C GLY A 109 -2.70 -14.23 8.97
N GLU A 110 -1.79 -13.97 9.92
CA GLU A 110 -2.02 -13.01 11.00
C GLU A 110 -1.41 -11.62 10.74
N PHE A 111 -0.52 -11.50 9.75
CA PHE A 111 0.18 -10.25 9.47
C PHE A 111 -0.79 -9.09 9.16
N GLY A 112 -1.76 -9.31 8.27
CA GLY A 112 -2.75 -8.29 7.90
C GLY A 112 -3.56 -7.80 9.10
N PRO A 113 -4.19 -8.71 9.89
CA PRO A 113 -4.86 -8.35 11.14
C PRO A 113 -3.96 -7.57 12.11
N TYR A 114 -2.73 -8.01 12.37
CA TYR A 114 -1.84 -7.31 13.30
C TYR A 114 -1.40 -5.94 12.81
N LEU A 115 -1.17 -5.76 11.50
CA LEU A 115 -0.92 -4.44 10.91
C LEU A 115 -2.11 -3.49 11.17
N LYS A 116 -3.32 -4.00 10.98
CA LYS A 116 -4.56 -3.24 11.23
C LYS A 116 -4.76 -2.92 12.71
N PHE A 117 -4.49 -3.87 13.60
CA PHE A 117 -4.55 -3.65 15.05
C PHE A 117 -3.46 -2.69 15.56
N ALA A 118 -2.32 -2.61 14.87
CA ALA A 118 -1.28 -1.62 15.14
C ALA A 118 -1.67 -0.20 14.72
N GLY A 119 -2.79 -0.02 14.03
CA GLY A 119 -3.35 1.30 13.71
C GLY A 119 -3.04 1.79 12.29
N TYR A 120 -2.83 0.89 11.33
CA TYR A 120 -2.54 1.22 9.93
C TYR A 120 -3.38 0.41 8.95
N ASP A 121 -3.73 1.02 7.81
CA ASP A 121 -4.37 0.33 6.68
C ASP A 121 -3.37 -0.01 5.58
#